data_AF-A0A939ICT4-F1
#
_entry.id   AF-A0A939ICT4-F1
#
_cell.length_a   1.000
_cell.length_b   1.000
_cell.length_c   1.000
_cell.angle_alpha   90.00
_cell.angle_beta   90.00
_cell.angle_gamma   90.00
#
_symmetry.space_group_name_H-M   'P 1'
#
loop_
_entity.id
_entity.type
_entity.pdbx_description
1 polymer ?
#
loop_
_entity_poly.entity_id
_entity_poly.type
_entity_poly.pdbx_seq_one_letter_code
_entity_poly.pdbx_strand_id
1 'polypeptide(L)'
;MTSLNINLYLFLENLLFFLIATLFIVVVNWGWKNAKPYTLPLPFPGWYKIWFGSVQLLAVVPPLVVMLLWGVWWGDRTVLTILAWYFIVLGLQIISERVTLRQLQNVVWVMVPYIYLPYRFWQLYEGLTLLDSTSELQWVRYLLIFELVMWIVNYAIDISQLPRLFRWEVQSNDAS
;
A
#
# COMPACT_ATOMS: atom_id res chain seq x y z
N MET A 1 -15.10 -10.41 20.22
CA MET A 1 -15.15 -11.12 18.92
C MET A 1 -14.17 -12.29 19.01
N THR A 2 -14.50 -13.50 18.56
CA THR A 2 -13.53 -14.62 18.59
C THR A 2 -12.50 -14.46 17.46
N SER A 3 -11.31 -15.05 17.61
CA SER A 3 -10.24 -14.98 16.58
C SER A 3 -10.68 -15.53 15.22
N LEU A 4 -11.54 -16.55 15.19
CA LEU A 4 -12.15 -17.08 13.97
C LEU A 4 -13.04 -16.04 13.26
N ASN A 5 -13.84 -15.29 14.04
CA ASN A 5 -14.73 -14.28 13.49
C ASN A 5 -13.94 -13.09 12.92
N ILE A 6 -12.84 -12.70 13.56
CA ILE A 6 -11.94 -11.64 13.08
C ILE A 6 -11.27 -12.07 11.76
N ASN A 7 -10.74 -13.29 11.68
CA ASN A 7 -10.08 -13.77 10.48
C ASN A 7 -11.05 -13.87 9.28
N LEU A 8 -12.25 -14.44 9.48
CA LEU A 8 -13.25 -14.51 8.42
C LEU A 8 -13.71 -13.11 7.96
N TYR A 9 -13.92 -12.19 8.91
CA TYR A 9 -14.27 -10.81 8.61
C TYR A 9 -13.20 -10.13 7.74
N LEU A 10 -11.93 -10.19 8.18
CA LEU A 10 -10.81 -9.64 7.42
C LEU A 10 -10.65 -10.34 6.06
N PHE A 11 -10.80 -11.66 5.99
CA PHE A 11 -10.73 -12.41 4.74
C PHE A 11 -11.76 -11.88 3.73
N LEU A 12 -13.02 -11.73 4.14
CA LEU A 12 -14.09 -11.26 3.26
C LEU A 12 -13.87 -9.82 2.84
N GLU A 13 -13.44 -8.95 3.76
CA GLU A 13 -13.15 -7.55 3.44
C GLU A 13 -12.00 -7.43 2.43
N ASN A 14 -10.87 -8.07 2.71
CA ASN A 14 -9.69 -8.06 1.83
C ASN A 14 -9.99 -8.69 0.47
N LEU A 15 -10.80 -9.75 0.43
CA LEU A 15 -11.25 -10.38 -0.81
C LEU A 15 -12.13 -9.43 -1.62
N LEU A 16 -13.11 -8.79 -0.99
CA LEU A 16 -14.00 -7.83 -1.64
C LEU A 16 -13.20 -6.65 -2.21
N PHE A 17 -12.30 -6.08 -1.40
CA PHE A 17 -11.39 -5.04 -1.85
C PHE A 17 -10.56 -5.51 -3.05
N PHE A 18 -9.93 -6.68 -2.98
CA PHE A 18 -9.10 -7.21 -4.06
C PHE A 18 -9.90 -7.42 -5.35
N LEU A 19 -11.13 -7.94 -5.27
CA LEU A 19 -12.01 -8.12 -6.43
C LEU A 19 -12.38 -6.78 -7.06
N ILE A 20 -12.75 -5.78 -6.25
CA ILE A 20 -13.09 -4.43 -6.74
C ILE A 20 -11.88 -3.76 -7.38
N ALA A 21 -10.72 -3.79 -6.70
CA ALA A 21 -9.48 -3.21 -7.20
C ALA A 21 -9.06 -3.86 -8.52
N THR A 22 -9.11 -5.19 -8.59
CA THR A 22 -8.77 -5.94 -9.82
C THR A 22 -9.74 -5.61 -10.95
N LEU A 23 -11.05 -5.60 -10.68
CA LEU A 23 -12.06 -5.25 -11.68
C LEU A 23 -11.82 -3.84 -12.22
N PHE A 24 -11.57 -2.87 -11.34
CA PHE A 24 -11.25 -1.50 -11.73
C PHE A 24 -10.00 -1.45 -12.63
N ILE A 25 -8.90 -2.09 -12.22
CA ILE A 25 -7.66 -2.15 -13.00
C ILE A 25 -7.91 -2.77 -14.38
N VAL A 26 -8.67 -3.86 -14.47
CA VAL A 26 -9.00 -4.53 -15.73
C VAL A 26 -9.80 -3.62 -16.66
N VAL A 27 -10.84 -2.97 -16.15
CA VAL A 27 -11.71 -2.06 -16.93
C VAL A 27 -10.91 -0.87 -17.45
N VAL A 28 -10.13 -0.22 -16.57
CA VAL A 28 -9.32 0.94 -16.97
C VAL A 28 -8.20 0.54 -17.95
N ASN A 29 -7.55 -0.61 -17.73
CA ASN A 29 -6.55 -1.14 -18.64
C ASN A 29 -7.14 -1.40 -20.03
N TRP A 30 -8.36 -1.93 -20.11
CA TRP A 30 -9.06 -2.13 -21.38
C TRP A 30 -9.40 -0.80 -22.07
N GLY A 31 -9.82 0.22 -21.31
CA GLY A 31 -10.05 1.57 -21.83
C GLY A 31 -8.80 2.21 -22.43
N TRP A 32 -7.63 1.94 -21.84
CA TRP A 32 -6.33 2.44 -22.30
C TRP A 32 -5.54 1.45 -23.16
N LYS A 33 -6.16 0.39 -23.68
CA LYS A 33 -5.46 -0.67 -24.44
C LYS A 33 -4.74 -0.17 -25.71
N ASN A 34 -5.19 0.96 -26.26
CA ASN A 34 -4.63 1.59 -27.46
C ASN A 34 -3.64 2.71 -27.13
N ALA A 35 -3.37 2.97 -25.84
CA ALA A 35 -2.37 3.95 -25.43
C ALA A 35 -0.98 3.50 -25.86
N LYS A 36 -0.07 4.46 -26.04
CA LYS A 36 1.34 4.14 -26.23
C LYS A 36 1.85 3.38 -25.01
N PRO A 37 2.68 2.33 -25.19
CA PRO A 37 3.31 1.63 -24.08
C PRO A 37 4.00 2.61 -23.15
N TYR A 38 3.68 2.49 -21.88
CA TYR A 38 4.15 3.36 -20.84
C TYR A 38 5.50 2.86 -20.30
N THR A 39 6.48 3.75 -20.28
CA THR A 39 7.78 3.51 -19.63
C THR A 39 8.01 4.55 -18.55
N LEU A 40 8.54 4.13 -17.41
CA LEU A 40 8.90 5.04 -16.32
C LEU A 40 9.92 6.08 -16.82
N PRO A 41 9.69 7.39 -16.56
CA PRO A 41 10.64 8.43 -16.88
C PRO A 41 11.86 8.27 -15.97
N LEU A 42 12.94 7.73 -16.52
CA LEU A 42 14.22 7.59 -15.85
C LEU A 42 15.14 8.76 -16.24
N PRO A 43 16.03 9.22 -15.33
CA PRO A 43 16.20 8.77 -13.95
C PRO A 43 15.25 9.47 -12.97
N PHE A 44 14.86 8.77 -11.89
CA PHE A 44 14.21 9.40 -10.75
C PHE A 44 15.16 10.32 -9.97
N PRO A 45 14.67 11.41 -9.35
CA PRO A 45 15.44 12.23 -8.43
C PRO A 45 16.09 11.39 -7.32
N GLY A 46 17.33 11.70 -6.95
CA GLY A 46 18.08 10.92 -5.95
C GLY A 46 17.39 10.87 -4.58
N TRP A 47 16.81 11.99 -4.15
CA TRP A 47 16.05 12.07 -2.90
C TRP A 47 14.82 11.14 -2.92
N TYR A 48 14.13 11.01 -4.05
CA TYR A 48 12.93 10.17 -4.19
C TYR A 48 13.28 8.69 -4.03
N LYS A 49 14.43 8.26 -4.57
CA LYS A 49 14.93 6.89 -4.39
C LYS A 49 15.22 6.57 -2.93
N ILE A 50 15.85 7.49 -2.20
CA ILE A 50 16.16 7.32 -0.77
C ILE A 50 14.87 7.29 0.04
N TRP A 51 13.94 8.22 -0.22
CA TRP A 51 12.65 8.29 0.44
C TRP A 51 11.84 7.00 0.24
N PHE A 52 11.60 6.61 -1.02
CA PHE A 52 10.83 5.41 -1.36
C PHE A 52 11.47 4.15 -0.75
N GLY A 53 12.80 4.02 -0.82
CA GLY A 53 13.51 2.89 -0.20
C GLY A 53 13.33 2.86 1.32
N SER A 54 13.40 4.01 1.98
CA SER A 54 13.24 4.12 3.43
C SER A 54 11.82 3.78 3.87
N VAL A 55 10.80 4.30 3.18
CA VAL A 55 9.40 3.98 3.46
C VAL A 55 9.14 2.49 3.33
N GLN A 56 9.60 1.85 2.24
CA GLN A 56 9.40 0.41 2.06
C GLN A 56 10.10 -0.42 3.14
N LEU A 57 11.31 -0.03 3.55
CA LEU A 57 12.02 -0.72 4.62
C LEU A 57 11.29 -0.57 5.96
N LEU A 58 10.88 0.66 6.29
CA LEU A 58 10.15 0.96 7.52
C LEU A 58 8.74 0.38 7.54
N ALA A 59 8.11 0.17 6.39
CA ALA A 59 6.77 -0.40 6.30
C ALA A 59 6.74 -1.94 6.29
N VAL A 60 7.91 -2.58 6.14
CA VAL A 60 8.05 -4.04 6.10
C VAL A 60 8.75 -4.56 7.33
N VAL A 61 9.90 -4.01 7.70
CA VAL A 61 10.78 -4.60 8.73
C VAL A 61 10.16 -4.51 10.13
N PRO A 62 9.76 -3.34 10.64
CA PRO A 62 9.13 -3.24 11.97
C PRO A 62 7.83 -4.05 12.10
N PRO A 63 6.87 -4.02 11.15
CA PRO A 63 5.69 -4.89 11.22
C PRO A 63 6.03 -6.38 11.21
N LEU A 64 7.05 -6.79 10.45
CA LEU A 64 7.48 -8.19 10.41
C LEU A 64 8.05 -8.62 11.77
N VAL A 65 8.90 -7.80 12.37
CA VAL A 65 9.47 -8.08 13.70
C VAL A 65 8.35 -8.20 14.74
N VAL A 66 7.38 -7.27 14.74
CA VAL A 66 6.26 -7.33 15.68
C VAL A 66 5.37 -8.55 15.43
N MET A 67 5.10 -8.91 14.17
CA MET A 67 4.34 -10.11 13.83
C MET A 67 5.03 -11.38 14.36
N LEU A 68 6.35 -11.48 14.23
CA LEU A 68 7.10 -12.64 14.71
C LEU A 68 7.17 -12.69 16.24
N LEU A 69 7.39 -11.55 16.91
CA LEU A 69 7.50 -11.50 18.36
C LEU A 69 6.14 -11.67 19.05
N TRP A 70 5.15 -10.81 18.75
CA TRP A 70 3.84 -10.87 19.39
C TRP A 70 2.96 -11.98 18.81
N GLY A 71 2.93 -12.09 17.49
CA GLY A 71 2.03 -13.03 16.81
C GLY A 71 2.47 -14.48 16.89
N VAL A 72 3.77 -14.75 16.75
CA VAL A 72 4.30 -16.13 16.72
C VAL A 72 4.90 -16.53 18.07
N TRP A 73 5.84 -15.74 18.61
CA TRP A 73 6.57 -16.13 19.83
C TRP A 73 5.72 -16.02 21.10
N TRP A 74 4.96 -14.93 21.25
CA TRP A 74 4.03 -14.74 22.37
C TRP A 74 2.60 -15.24 22.09
N GLY A 75 2.31 -15.62 20.84
CA GLY A 75 1.09 -16.34 20.47
C GLY A 75 -0.19 -15.49 20.37
N ASP A 76 -0.06 -14.16 20.23
CA ASP A 76 -1.22 -13.28 20.02
C ASP A 76 -1.79 -13.46 18.60
N ARG A 77 -2.89 -14.21 18.52
CA ARG A 77 -3.55 -14.51 17.24
C ARG A 77 -4.15 -13.28 16.58
N THR A 78 -4.55 -12.27 17.34
CA THR A 78 -5.14 -11.03 16.79
C THR A 78 -4.04 -10.24 16.09
N VAL A 79 -2.90 -10.03 16.75
CA VAL A 79 -1.72 -9.36 16.16
C VAL A 79 -1.25 -10.11 14.91
N LEU A 80 -1.12 -11.44 15.00
CA LEU A 80 -0.72 -12.27 13.86
C LEU A 80 -1.69 -12.09 12.69
N THR A 81 -3.00 -12.13 12.94
CA THR A 81 -4.02 -12.04 11.89
C THR A 81 -4.02 -10.67 11.22
N ILE A 82 -3.96 -9.58 12.00
CA ILE A 82 -3.91 -8.20 11.47
C ILE A 82 -2.68 -8.01 10.60
N LEU A 83 -1.49 -8.36 11.09
CA LEU A 83 -0.23 -8.14 10.37
C LEU A 83 -0.07 -9.10 9.18
N ALA A 84 -0.57 -10.33 9.27
CA ALA A 84 -0.58 -11.24 8.12
C ALA A 84 -1.41 -10.68 6.96
N TRP A 85 -2.62 -10.17 7.24
CA TRP A 85 -3.44 -9.54 6.21
C TRP A 85 -2.81 -8.27 5.65
N TYR A 86 -2.16 -7.46 6.50
CA TYR A 86 -1.38 -6.31 6.04
C TYR A 86 -0.32 -6.70 5.01
N PHE A 87 0.46 -7.75 5.28
CA PHE A 87 1.47 -8.25 4.34
C PHE A 87 0.88 -8.87 3.07
N ILE A 88 -0.24 -9.57 3.17
CA ILE A 88 -0.93 -10.13 2.00
C ILE A 88 -1.34 -9.01 1.05
N VAL A 89 -2.00 -7.96 1.56
CA VAL A 89 -2.45 -6.82 0.75
C VAL A 89 -1.27 -6.03 0.19
N LEU A 90 -0.20 -5.83 0.97
CA LEU A 90 1.03 -5.21 0.48
C LEU A 90 1.66 -6.02 -0.66
N GLY A 91 1.72 -7.34 -0.52
CA GLY A 91 2.19 -8.25 -1.58
C GLY A 91 1.33 -8.17 -2.83
N LEU A 92 0.00 -8.14 -2.67
CA LEU A 92 -0.94 -7.97 -3.78
C LEU A 92 -0.74 -6.64 -4.50
N GLN A 93 -0.50 -5.54 -3.78
CA GLN A 93 -0.16 -4.25 -4.40
C GLN A 93 1.10 -4.39 -5.26
N ILE A 94 2.20 -4.93 -4.70
CA ILE A 94 3.48 -5.07 -5.41
C ILE A 94 3.33 -5.93 -6.67
N ILE A 95 2.53 -7.01 -6.60
CA ILE A 95 2.23 -7.87 -7.76
C ILE A 95 1.45 -7.09 -8.81
N SER A 96 0.36 -6.42 -8.42
CA SER A 96 -0.47 -5.60 -9.32
C SER A 96 0.34 -4.51 -10.00
N GLU A 97 1.21 -3.82 -9.26
CA GLU A 97 2.14 -2.82 -9.77
C GLU A 97 3.11 -3.42 -10.79
N ARG A 98 3.73 -4.56 -10.47
CA ARG A 98 4.67 -5.24 -11.36
C ARG A 98 3.99 -5.72 -12.64
N VAL A 99 2.79 -6.27 -12.56
CA VAL A 99 2.03 -6.76 -13.73
C VAL A 99 1.64 -5.59 -14.62
N THR A 100 1.02 -4.54 -14.06
CA THR A 100 0.57 -3.38 -14.83
C THR A 100 1.73 -2.61 -15.46
N LEU A 101 2.87 -2.49 -14.77
CA LEU A 101 4.05 -1.80 -15.29
C LEU A 101 4.86 -2.63 -16.28
N ARG A 102 5.18 -3.89 -15.95
CA ARG A 102 6.16 -4.69 -16.72
C ARG A 102 5.54 -5.58 -17.78
N GLN A 103 4.34 -6.10 -17.55
CA GLN A 103 3.68 -7.00 -18.49
C GLN A 103 2.70 -6.24 -19.39
N LEU A 104 1.87 -5.37 -18.79
CA LEU A 104 0.88 -4.61 -19.55
C LEU A 104 1.45 -3.30 -20.11
N GLN A 105 2.55 -2.79 -19.53
CA GLN A 105 3.18 -1.52 -19.90
C GLN A 105 2.14 -0.40 -20.04
N ASN A 106 1.20 -0.32 -19.11
CA ASN A 106 0.08 0.61 -19.19
C ASN A 106 0.21 1.70 -18.13
N VAL A 107 -0.26 2.92 -18.44
CA VAL A 107 -0.32 4.06 -17.50
C VAL A 107 -1.14 3.73 -16.25
N VAL A 108 -2.02 2.73 -16.33
CA VAL A 108 -2.81 2.20 -15.20
C VAL A 108 -1.94 1.81 -14.00
N TRP A 109 -0.67 1.44 -14.21
CA TRP A 109 0.26 1.17 -13.12
C TRP A 109 0.29 2.32 -12.10
N VAL A 110 0.20 3.58 -12.56
CA VAL A 110 0.22 4.77 -11.69
C VAL A 110 -0.97 4.75 -10.73
N MET A 111 -2.12 4.21 -11.13
CA MET A 111 -3.33 4.17 -10.31
C MET A 111 -3.29 3.12 -9.20
N VAL A 112 -2.48 2.06 -9.37
CA VAL A 112 -2.42 0.93 -8.42
C VAL A 112 -2.12 1.38 -6.99
N PRO A 113 -1.02 2.11 -6.70
CA PRO A 113 -0.76 2.56 -5.33
C PRO A 113 -1.88 3.44 -4.77
N TYR A 114 -2.57 4.23 -5.61
CA TYR A 114 -3.66 5.09 -5.16
C TYR A 114 -4.99 4.36 -4.89
N ILE A 115 -5.12 3.12 -5.33
CA ILE A 115 -6.23 2.23 -4.94
C ILE A 115 -5.89 1.51 -3.65
N TYR A 116 -4.67 0.99 -3.53
CA TYR A 116 -4.25 0.18 -2.39
C TYR A 116 -3.87 0.98 -1.15
N LEU A 117 -3.32 2.19 -1.28
CA LEU A 117 -2.94 3.02 -0.13
C LEU A 117 -4.12 3.46 0.73
N PRO A 118 -5.24 3.99 0.17
CA PRO A 118 -6.41 4.32 0.98
C PRO A 118 -6.97 3.10 1.73
N TYR A 119 -7.00 1.94 1.07
CA TYR A 119 -7.40 0.69 1.74
C TYR A 119 -6.42 0.27 2.83
N ARG A 120 -5.12 0.48 2.64
CA ARG A 120 -4.12 0.27 3.70
C ARG A 120 -4.34 1.17 4.91
N PHE A 121 -4.74 2.42 4.70
CA PHE A 121 -5.09 3.31 5.83
C PHE A 121 -6.24 2.72 6.62
N TRP A 122 -7.27 2.24 5.92
CA TRP A 122 -8.41 1.55 6.54
C TRP A 122 -7.97 0.31 7.30
N GLN A 123 -7.16 -0.55 6.70
CA GLN A 123 -6.67 -1.79 7.30
C GLN A 123 -5.86 -1.53 8.59
N LEU A 124 -5.02 -0.49 8.61
CA LEU A 124 -4.25 -0.11 9.80
C LEU A 124 -5.15 0.49 10.88
N TYR A 125 -6.11 1.33 10.51
CA TYR A 125 -7.11 1.87 11.42
C TYR A 125 -7.97 0.75 12.03
N GLU A 126 -8.41 -0.19 11.21
CA GLU A 126 -9.19 -1.34 11.66
C GLU A 126 -8.35 -2.26 12.56
N GLY A 127 -7.08 -2.47 12.24
CA GLY A 127 -6.15 -3.14 13.15
C GLY A 127 -6.13 -2.49 14.53
N LEU A 128 -6.15 -1.15 14.61
CA LEU A 128 -6.19 -0.41 15.87
C LEU A 128 -7.50 -0.58 16.66
N THR A 129 -8.63 -0.84 15.99
CA THR A 129 -9.94 -1.07 16.63
C THR A 129 -10.14 -2.52 17.03
N LEU A 130 -9.49 -3.46 16.34
CA LEU A 130 -9.53 -4.90 16.62
C LEU A 130 -8.54 -5.33 17.72
N LEU A 131 -7.47 -4.57 17.96
CA LEU A 131 -6.54 -4.82 19.06
C LEU A 131 -7.23 -4.59 20.41
N ASP A 132 -6.99 -5.51 21.35
CA ASP A 132 -7.47 -5.34 22.73
C ASP A 132 -6.76 -4.18 23.43
N SER A 133 -7.43 -3.58 24.40
CA SER A 133 -6.98 -2.43 25.17
C SER A 133 -5.95 -2.77 26.28
N THR A 134 -5.44 -3.99 26.29
CA THR A 134 -4.47 -4.46 27.29
C THR A 134 -3.15 -3.69 27.18
N SER A 135 -2.52 -3.44 28.34
CA SER A 135 -1.27 -2.67 28.41
C SER A 135 -0.11 -3.32 27.64
N GLU A 136 -0.11 -4.64 27.50
CA GLU A 136 0.93 -5.42 26.81
C GLU A 136 0.97 -5.19 25.28
N LEU A 137 -0.11 -4.66 24.70
CA LEU A 137 -0.22 -4.41 23.26
C LEU A 137 0.02 -2.94 22.87
N GLN A 138 0.42 -2.08 23.81
CA GLN A 138 0.70 -0.66 23.54
C GLN A 138 1.76 -0.47 22.44
N TRP A 139 2.82 -1.28 22.43
CA TRP A 139 3.85 -1.23 21.40
C TRP A 139 3.31 -1.58 20.00
N VAL A 140 2.45 -2.59 19.90
CA VAL A 140 1.78 -2.94 18.64
C VAL A 140 0.89 -1.79 18.17
N ARG A 141 0.19 -1.14 19.10
CA ARG A 141 -0.65 0.03 18.81
C ARG A 141 0.16 1.19 18.27
N TYR A 142 1.29 1.52 18.90
CA TYR A 142 2.18 2.57 18.42
C TYR A 142 2.77 2.25 17.06
N LEU A 143 3.11 0.99 16.81
CA LEU A 143 3.55 0.54 15.49
C LEU A 143 2.46 0.81 14.43
N LEU A 144 1.21 0.37 14.66
CA LEU A 144 0.13 0.57 13.69
C LEU A 144 -0.16 2.05 13.42
N ILE A 145 -0.09 2.91 14.46
CA ILE A 145 -0.22 4.37 14.30
C ILE A 145 0.94 4.92 13.48
N PHE A 146 2.17 4.51 13.77
CA PHE A 146 3.36 4.92 13.05
C PHE A 146 3.27 4.56 11.56
N GLU A 147 2.90 3.31 11.26
CA GLU A 147 2.65 2.84 9.90
C GLU A 147 1.58 3.68 9.21
N LEU A 148 0.46 3.94 9.88
CA LEU A 148 -0.64 4.71 9.31
C LEU A 148 -0.18 6.13 8.93
N VAL A 149 0.52 6.81 9.84
CA VAL A 149 1.07 8.15 9.58
C VAL A 149 2.11 8.11 8.46
N MET A 150 3.01 7.14 8.47
CA MET A 150 4.03 6.98 7.44
C MET A 150 3.39 6.81 6.05
N TRP A 151 2.39 5.94 5.92
CA TRP A 151 1.71 5.70 4.66
C TRP A 151 0.90 6.91 4.19
N ILE A 152 0.29 7.67 5.10
CA ILE A 152 -0.40 8.93 4.77
C ILE A 152 0.60 9.97 4.25
N VAL A 153 1.73 10.14 4.93
CA VAL A 153 2.80 11.06 4.49
C VAL A 153 3.35 10.63 3.14
N ASN A 154 3.60 9.33 2.95
CA ASN A 154 4.06 8.80 1.67
C ASN A 154 3.07 9.09 0.55
N TYR A 155 1.78 8.84 0.77
CA TYR A 155 0.71 9.13 -0.19
C TYR A 155 0.65 10.62 -0.56
N ALA A 156 0.74 11.52 0.43
CA ALA A 156 0.75 12.96 0.20
C ALA A 156 1.96 13.41 -0.63
N ILE A 157 3.15 12.87 -0.33
CA ILE A 157 4.36 13.14 -1.11
C ILE A 157 4.18 12.61 -2.53
N ASP A 158 3.75 11.37 -2.71
CA ASP A 158 3.57 10.77 -4.04
C ASP A 158 2.63 11.61 -4.90
N ILE A 159 1.44 11.97 -4.39
CA ILE A 159 0.48 12.82 -5.12
C ILE A 159 1.07 14.19 -5.47
N SER A 160 1.74 14.85 -4.51
CA SER A 160 2.32 16.18 -4.75
C SER A 160 3.43 16.17 -5.78
N GLN A 161 4.11 15.03 -5.95
CA GLN A 161 5.29 14.88 -6.82
C GLN A 161 4.95 14.24 -8.15
N LEU A 162 3.79 13.58 -8.29
CA LEU A 162 3.31 12.98 -9.54
C LEU A 162 3.54 13.89 -10.77
N PRO A 163 3.10 15.17 -10.77
CA PRO A 163 3.26 16.00 -11.96
C PRO A 163 4.73 16.19 -12.36
N ARG A 164 5.60 16.37 -11.37
CA ARG A 164 7.04 16.57 -11.57
C ARG A 164 7.75 15.29 -12.00
N LEU A 165 7.41 14.16 -11.35
CA LEU A 165 7.96 12.84 -11.67
C LEU A 165 7.57 12.41 -13.09
N PHE A 166 6.34 12.72 -13.52
CA PHE A 166 5.83 12.39 -14.84
C PHE A 166 6.05 13.48 -15.90
N ARG A 167 6.73 14.58 -15.54
CA ARG A 167 6.97 15.74 -16.42
C ARG A 167 5.69 16.27 -17.06
N TRP A 168 4.60 16.31 -16.29
CA TRP A 168 3.33 16.94 -16.67
C TRP A 168 3.35 18.46 -16.51
N GLU A 169 4.52 19.03 -16.19
CA GLU A 169 4.74 20.47 -16.22
C GLU A 169 4.37 21.00 -17.62
N VAL A 170 3.37 21.88 -17.67
CA VAL A 170 3.02 22.59 -18.90
C VAL A 170 4.23 23.42 -19.29
N GLN A 171 4.86 23.13 -20.43
CA GLN A 171 5.87 24.02 -20.99
C GLN A 171 5.21 25.38 -21.15
N SER A 172 5.73 26.40 -20.45
CA SER A 172 5.44 27.77 -20.83
C SER A 172 5.90 27.90 -22.28
N ASN A 173 4.96 28.11 -23.20
CA ASN A 173 5.28 28.68 -24.48
C ASN A 173 5.70 30.11 -24.20
N ASP A 174 6.94 30.29 -23.72
CA ASP A 174 7.62 31.56 -23.79
C ASP A 174 7.85 31.80 -25.28
N ALA A 175 6.87 32.48 -25.87
CA ALA A 175 6.87 32.94 -27.24
C ALA A 175 8.12 33.82 -27.44
N SER A 176 9.11 33.27 -28.14
CA SER A 176 10.18 34.04 -28.79
C SER A 176 9.75 34.47 -30.18
#